data_AF-A0A8T2ZBT9-F1
#
_entry.id   AF-A0A8T2ZBT9-F1
#
_cell.length_a   1.000
_cell.length_b   1.000
_cell.length_c   1.000
_cell.angle_alpha   90.00
_cell.angle_beta   90.00
_cell.angle_gamma   90.00
#
_symmetry.space_group_name_H-M   'P 1'
#
loop_
_entity.id
_entity.type
_entity.pdbx_description
1 polymer ?
#
loop_
_entity_poly.entity_id
_entity_poly.type
_entity_poly.pdbx_seq_one_letter_code
_entity_poly.pdbx_strand_id
1 'polypeptide(L)'
;MNGLVIAERVFKVGDVFGWQEPGQNSSSLYAQWATRNRFQVGDSLSFDYKNDSVIEVDKRGYYHCDASKHIVAFNNGNRVFKLDKSGLFYYISGTPSHCKNGQRLLVEVMGLHHHSPPFIAAPPGYLAPSPQLSSGVSVSGTLASLSMALMATLIALLWFLA
;
A
#
# COMPACT_ATOMS: atom_id res chain seq x y z
N MET A 1 -24.46 13.43 -8.28
CA MET A 1 -23.28 12.59 -8.60
C MET A 1 -22.12 13.55 -8.72
N ASN A 2 -21.21 13.55 -7.74
CA ASN A 2 -20.31 14.68 -7.50
C ASN A 2 -18.88 14.15 -7.37
N GLY A 3 -17.92 14.73 -8.09
CA GLY A 3 -16.50 14.32 -8.04
C GLY A 3 -15.89 14.17 -9.44
N LEU A 4 -15.22 15.21 -9.91
CA LEU A 4 -14.46 15.21 -11.16
C LEU A 4 -13.12 14.48 -10.92
N VAL A 5 -12.89 13.37 -11.62
CA VAL A 5 -11.60 12.65 -11.58
C VAL A 5 -10.65 13.28 -12.59
N ILE A 6 -9.64 14.04 -12.11
CA ILE A 6 -8.48 14.42 -12.91
C ILE A 6 -7.21 14.14 -12.09
N ALA A 7 -6.67 12.95 -12.28
CA ALA A 7 -5.23 12.73 -12.36
C ALA A 7 -5.00 12.06 -13.73
N GLU A 8 -3.98 12.49 -14.47
CA GLU A 8 -3.81 12.14 -15.89
C GLU A 8 -2.33 11.98 -16.27
N ARG A 9 -1.43 11.80 -15.29
CA ARG A 9 0.00 11.61 -15.58
C ARG A 9 0.25 10.17 -16.01
N VAL A 10 0.99 10.02 -17.10
CA VAL A 10 1.53 8.72 -17.51
C VAL A 10 2.97 8.62 -17.00
N PHE A 11 3.17 7.84 -15.94
CA PHE A 11 4.48 7.56 -15.38
C PHE A 11 5.16 6.44 -16.17
N LYS A 12 6.25 6.76 -16.88
CA LYS A 12 7.07 5.75 -17.55
C LYS A 12 7.90 4.99 -16.52
N VAL A 13 7.59 3.72 -16.31
CA VAL A 13 8.21 2.88 -15.29
C VAL A 13 9.70 2.68 -15.60
N GLY A 14 10.56 3.00 -14.64
CA GLY A 14 12.03 2.95 -14.81
C GLY A 14 12.63 4.14 -15.56
N ASP A 15 11.87 5.21 -15.80
CA ASP A 15 12.32 6.42 -16.50
C ASP A 15 12.95 6.10 -17.88
N VAL A 16 14.25 6.35 -18.05
CA VAL A 16 15.01 6.04 -19.28
C VAL A 16 15.36 4.55 -19.45
N PHE A 17 15.32 3.78 -18.36
CA PHE A 17 15.64 2.34 -18.38
C PHE A 17 14.45 1.47 -18.82
N GLY A 18 13.22 1.97 -18.70
CA GLY A 18 12.01 1.21 -19.01
C GLY A 18 11.80 0.01 -18.06
N TRP A 19 11.10 -1.01 -18.54
CA TRP A 19 10.84 -2.26 -17.83
C TRP A 19 11.71 -3.39 -18.38
N GLN A 20 12.75 -3.75 -17.62
CA GLN A 20 13.77 -4.74 -17.97
C GLN A 20 14.41 -5.31 -16.69
N GLU A 21 15.19 -6.38 -16.82
CA GLU A 21 15.91 -6.96 -15.67
C GLU A 21 16.96 -5.96 -15.16
N PRO A 22 16.94 -5.57 -13.86
CA PRO A 22 17.98 -4.70 -13.32
C PRO A 22 19.35 -5.41 -13.33
N GLY A 23 20.41 -4.68 -13.70
CA GLY A 23 21.78 -5.16 -13.53
C GLY A 23 22.10 -5.47 -12.07
N GLN A 24 23.07 -6.35 -11.84
CA GLN A 24 23.43 -6.91 -10.51
C GLN A 24 23.52 -5.87 -9.37
N ASN A 25 24.13 -4.72 -9.64
CA ASN A 25 24.31 -3.63 -8.66
C ASN A 25 23.08 -2.70 -8.52
N SER A 26 21.93 -3.08 -9.08
CA SER A 26 20.75 -2.21 -9.23
C SER A 26 19.40 -2.91 -8.98
N SER A 27 19.38 -4.06 -8.29
CA SER A 27 18.16 -4.84 -7.98
C SER A 27 17.06 -4.07 -7.24
N SER A 28 17.36 -2.89 -6.69
CA SER A 28 16.43 -1.96 -6.05
C SER A 28 15.86 -0.86 -6.99
N LEU A 29 16.21 -0.85 -8.29
CA LEU A 29 15.87 0.19 -9.27
C LEU A 29 14.39 0.58 -9.24
N TYR A 30 13.47 -0.39 -9.33
CA TYR A 30 12.04 -0.11 -9.35
C TYR A 30 11.48 0.35 -8.00
N ALA A 31 12.08 -0.07 -6.88
CA ALA A 31 11.72 0.44 -5.56
C ALA A 31 12.18 1.89 -5.36
N GLN A 32 13.41 2.23 -5.79
CA GLN A 32 13.90 3.62 -5.80
C GLN A 32 13.15 4.50 -6.79
N TRP A 33 12.71 3.95 -7.92
CA TRP A 33 11.85 4.65 -8.87
C TRP A 33 10.48 4.96 -8.25
N ALA A 34 9.86 4.00 -7.56
CA ALA A 34 8.58 4.18 -6.89
C ALA A 34 8.63 5.28 -5.80
N THR A 35 9.65 5.28 -4.93
CA THR A 35 9.74 6.24 -3.81
C THR A 35 10.02 7.69 -4.24
N ARG A 36 10.52 7.91 -5.47
CA ARG A 36 10.66 9.26 -6.06
C ARG A 36 9.36 9.80 -6.67
N ASN A 37 8.36 8.95 -6.88
CA ASN A 37 7.11 9.30 -7.55
C ASN A 37 5.94 9.34 -6.55
N ARG A 38 4.85 10.03 -6.92
CA ARG A 38 3.62 10.12 -6.13
C ARG A 38 2.42 9.90 -7.02
N PHE A 39 1.69 8.82 -6.78
CA PHE A 39 0.62 8.33 -7.65
C PHE A 39 -0.75 8.67 -7.06
N GLN A 40 -1.69 9.08 -7.91
CA GLN A 40 -3.06 9.44 -7.52
C GLN A 40 -4.09 8.66 -8.35
N VAL A 41 -5.31 8.53 -7.82
CA VAL A 41 -6.43 7.91 -8.55
C VAL A 41 -6.71 8.67 -9.85
N GLY A 42 -6.53 8.00 -10.98
CA GLY A 42 -6.61 8.53 -12.35
C GLY A 42 -5.28 8.46 -13.12
N ASP A 43 -4.14 8.57 -12.44
CA ASP A 43 -2.81 8.44 -13.07
C ASP A 43 -2.62 7.05 -13.71
N SER A 44 -1.62 6.91 -14.57
CA SER A 44 -1.32 5.65 -15.28
C SER A 44 0.16 5.28 -15.24
N LEU A 45 0.43 3.98 -15.22
CA LEU A 45 1.79 3.42 -15.33
C LEU A 45 2.00 2.90 -16.75
N SER A 46 3.06 3.35 -17.42
CA SER A 46 3.46 2.88 -18.75
C SER A 46 4.73 2.04 -18.65
N PHE A 47 4.61 0.76 -18.96
CA PHE A 47 5.71 -0.20 -18.99
C PHE A 47 6.15 -0.44 -20.44
N ASP A 48 7.33 0.05 -20.81
CA ASP A 48 7.97 -0.24 -22.10
C ASP A 48 8.99 -1.38 -21.91
N TYR A 49 8.83 -2.50 -22.62
CA TYR A 49 9.67 -3.69 -22.45
C TYR A 49 10.00 -4.41 -23.77
N LYS A 50 11.06 -5.23 -23.73
CA LYS A 50 11.51 -6.09 -24.84
C LYS A 50 11.75 -7.51 -24.35
N ASN A 51 11.28 -8.50 -25.11
CA ASN A 51 11.38 -9.93 -24.79
C ASN A 51 10.93 -10.28 -23.36
N ASP A 52 9.95 -9.55 -22.84
CA ASP A 52 9.43 -9.69 -21.47
C ASP A 52 7.92 -9.35 -21.46
N SER A 53 7.42 -8.90 -20.32
CA SER A 53 6.01 -8.79 -19.97
C SER A 53 5.87 -8.07 -18.63
N VAL A 54 4.64 -7.68 -18.28
CA VAL A 54 4.31 -7.23 -16.93
C VAL A 54 2.95 -7.79 -16.52
N ILE A 55 2.89 -8.35 -15.31
CA ILE A 55 1.71 -8.96 -14.70
C ILE A 55 1.36 -8.18 -13.43
N GLU A 56 0.11 -7.76 -13.28
CA GLU A 56 -0.43 -7.30 -12.00
C GLU A 56 -0.80 -8.54 -11.15
N VAL A 57 -0.33 -8.56 -9.91
CA VAL A 57 -0.44 -9.70 -8.99
C VAL A 57 -0.89 -9.27 -7.61
N ASP A 58 -1.33 -10.23 -6.79
CA ASP A 58 -1.53 -9.99 -5.36
C ASP A 58 -0.19 -9.93 -4.60
N LYS A 59 -0.27 -9.51 -3.32
CA LYS A 59 0.89 -9.39 -2.42
C LYS A 59 1.72 -10.69 -2.32
N ARG A 60 1.10 -11.87 -2.37
CA ARG A 60 1.83 -13.16 -2.34
C ARG A 60 2.56 -13.37 -3.66
N GLY A 61 1.91 -13.10 -4.79
CA GLY A 61 2.52 -13.17 -6.12
C GLY A 61 3.79 -12.31 -6.23
N TYR A 62 3.78 -11.11 -5.67
CA TYR A 62 4.92 -10.20 -5.64
C TYR A 62 6.13 -10.70 -4.84
N TYR A 63 5.91 -11.26 -3.65
CA TYR A 63 7.01 -11.73 -2.80
C TYR A 63 7.59 -13.07 -3.27
N HIS A 64 6.77 -13.94 -3.88
CA HIS A 64 7.20 -15.25 -4.36
C HIS A 64 7.53 -15.31 -5.86
N CYS A 65 7.31 -14.23 -6.61
CA CYS A 65 7.41 -14.18 -8.08
C CYS A 65 6.52 -15.22 -8.78
N ASP A 66 5.27 -15.33 -8.32
CA ASP A 66 4.28 -16.26 -8.86
C ASP A 66 3.50 -15.61 -10.01
N ALA A 67 3.88 -15.97 -11.23
CA ALA A 67 3.23 -15.57 -12.48
C ALA A 67 2.04 -16.48 -12.88
N SER A 68 1.79 -17.58 -12.17
CA SER A 68 0.94 -18.69 -12.66
C SER A 68 -0.52 -18.34 -12.97
N LYS A 69 -1.04 -17.27 -12.38
CA LYS A 69 -2.45 -16.83 -12.55
C LYS A 69 -2.76 -16.24 -13.93
N HIS A 70 -1.76 -15.86 -14.73
CA HIS A 70 -1.97 -15.24 -16.03
C HIS A 70 -1.04 -15.84 -17.08
N ILE A 71 -1.60 -16.33 -18.19
CA ILE A 71 -0.82 -16.80 -19.34
C ILE A 71 -0.11 -15.58 -19.96
N VAL A 72 1.23 -15.67 -20.05
CA VAL A 72 2.09 -14.55 -20.44
C VAL A 72 2.41 -14.62 -21.92
N ALA A 73 1.90 -13.68 -22.70
CA ALA A 73 2.41 -13.43 -24.05
C ALA A 73 3.70 -12.59 -23.95
N PHE A 74 4.85 -13.21 -24.18
CA PHE A 74 6.13 -12.51 -24.31
C PHE A 74 6.16 -11.77 -25.66
N ASN A 75 6.01 -10.45 -25.61
CA ASN A 75 6.08 -9.58 -26.78
C ASN A 75 7.02 -8.40 -26.54
N ASN A 76 7.54 -7.82 -27.62
CA ASN A 76 8.08 -6.46 -27.55
C ASN A 76 6.88 -5.52 -27.48
N GLY A 77 6.76 -4.73 -26.42
CA GLY A 77 5.48 -4.11 -26.09
C GLY A 77 5.56 -2.89 -25.19
N ASN A 78 4.52 -2.09 -25.29
CA ASN A 78 4.11 -1.13 -24.28
C ASN A 78 2.84 -1.69 -23.61
N ARG A 79 2.76 -1.63 -22.27
CA ARG A 79 1.52 -1.90 -21.53
C ARG A 79 1.23 -0.77 -20.55
N VAL A 80 0.03 -0.21 -20.63
CA VAL A 80 -0.45 0.85 -19.73
C VAL A 80 -1.45 0.27 -18.74
N PHE A 81 -1.28 0.58 -17.45
CA PHE A 81 -2.24 0.30 -16.38
C PHE A 81 -2.79 1.62 -15.83
N LYS A 82 -4.11 1.73 -15.68
CA LYS A 82 -4.76 2.88 -15.04
C LYS A 82 -4.89 2.63 -13.54
N LEU A 83 -4.58 3.63 -12.74
CA LEU A 83 -4.67 3.58 -11.27
C LEU A 83 -6.07 4.05 -10.87
N ASP A 84 -7.04 3.15 -11.02
CA ASP A 84 -8.49 3.35 -10.85
C ASP A 84 -8.96 3.52 -9.39
N LYS A 85 -8.15 3.09 -8.43
CA LYS A 85 -8.47 3.05 -6.99
C LYS A 85 -7.23 3.33 -6.14
N SER A 86 -7.44 3.75 -4.90
CA SER A 86 -6.37 3.92 -3.91
C SER A 86 -5.93 2.60 -3.30
N GLY A 87 -4.66 2.48 -2.92
CA GLY A 87 -4.11 1.31 -2.25
C GLY A 87 -2.79 0.85 -2.84
N LEU A 88 -2.42 -0.40 -2.54
CA LEU A 88 -1.18 -1.03 -3.01
C LEU A 88 -1.43 -1.89 -4.25
N PHE A 89 -0.68 -1.63 -5.31
CA PHE A 89 -0.65 -2.41 -6.54
C PHE A 89 0.72 -3.06 -6.70
N TYR A 90 0.75 -4.32 -7.14
CA TYR A 90 1.99 -5.08 -7.29
C TYR A 90 2.14 -5.56 -8.72
N TYR A 91 3.31 -5.31 -9.32
CA TYR A 91 3.63 -5.70 -10.69
C TYR A 91 4.92 -6.51 -10.72
N ILE A 92 4.96 -7.58 -11.50
CA ILE A 92 6.15 -8.44 -11.69
C ILE A 92 6.42 -8.69 -13.18
N SER A 93 7.67 -8.93 -13.54
CA SER A 93 7.98 -9.59 -14.82
C SER A 93 7.34 -10.98 -14.83
N GLY A 94 6.80 -11.38 -15.98
CA GLY A 94 6.31 -12.74 -16.21
C GLY A 94 7.42 -13.77 -16.35
N THR A 95 8.68 -13.34 -16.46
CA THR A 95 9.87 -14.20 -16.34
C THR A 95 10.24 -14.35 -14.85
N PRO A 96 10.10 -15.54 -14.24
CA PRO A 96 10.28 -15.69 -12.80
C PRO A 96 11.71 -15.46 -12.28
N SER A 97 12.74 -15.53 -13.15
CA SER A 97 14.11 -15.12 -12.80
C SER A 97 14.25 -13.61 -12.69
N HIS A 98 13.78 -12.85 -13.68
CA HIS A 98 13.90 -11.38 -13.67
C HIS A 98 13.20 -10.77 -12.46
N CYS A 99 12.01 -11.26 -12.10
CA CYS A 99 11.30 -10.83 -10.89
C CYS A 99 12.13 -11.06 -9.61
N LYS A 100 12.81 -12.21 -9.49
CA LYS A 100 13.70 -12.52 -8.35
C LYS A 100 14.93 -11.62 -8.32
N ASN A 101 15.46 -11.27 -9.50
CA ASN A 101 16.62 -10.40 -9.67
C ASN A 101 16.30 -8.89 -9.53
N GLY A 102 15.02 -8.53 -9.40
CA GLY A 102 14.58 -7.18 -9.03
C GLY A 102 13.54 -6.55 -9.95
N GLN A 103 13.14 -7.19 -11.05
CA GLN A 103 12.12 -6.68 -11.99
C GLN A 103 10.70 -6.86 -11.44
N ARG A 104 10.42 -6.13 -10.37
CA ARG A 104 9.13 -6.05 -9.69
C ARG A 104 8.93 -4.66 -9.10
N LEU A 105 7.70 -4.18 -9.13
CA LEU A 105 7.30 -2.84 -8.71
C LEU A 105 6.14 -2.92 -7.71
N LEU A 106 6.25 -2.18 -6.61
CA LEU A 106 5.15 -1.88 -5.69
C LEU A 106 4.80 -0.41 -5.86
N VAL A 107 3.53 -0.12 -6.11
CA VAL A 107 2.98 1.24 -6.24
C VAL A 107 1.95 1.48 -5.15
N GLU A 108 2.10 2.59 -4.42
CA GLU A 108 1.09 3.09 -3.49
C GLU A 108 0.34 4.26 -4.14
N VAL A 109 -0.97 4.11 -4.29
CA VAL A 109 -1.86 5.09 -4.93
C VAL A 109 -2.65 5.83 -3.86
N MET A 110 -2.42 7.14 -3.76
CA MET A 110 -3.08 8.01 -2.80
C MET A 110 -4.55 8.20 -3.17
N GLY A 111 -5.44 8.04 -2.19
CA GLY A 111 -6.86 8.35 -2.35
C GLY A 111 -7.13 9.83 -2.55
N LEU A 112 -8.21 10.13 -3.29
CA LEU A 112 -8.67 11.49 -3.54
C LEU A 112 -8.91 12.21 -2.20
N HIS A 113 -8.10 13.24 -1.93
CA HIS A 113 -8.22 14.08 -0.75
C HIS A 113 -9.56 14.82 -0.77
N HIS A 114 -10.59 14.19 -0.21
CA HIS A 114 -11.79 14.87 0.23
C HIS A 114 -11.35 15.91 1.26
N HIS A 115 -11.41 17.18 0.86
CA HIS A 115 -11.19 18.27 1.78
C HIS A 115 -12.39 18.32 2.72
N SER A 116 -12.31 17.59 3.83
CA SER A 116 -13.10 17.90 5.01
C SER A 116 -12.90 19.40 5.29
N PRO A 117 -13.96 20.22 5.33
CA PRO A 117 -13.80 21.63 5.62
C PRO A 117 -13.10 21.76 6.99
N PRO A 118 -12.18 22.72 7.16
CA PRO A 118 -11.49 22.90 8.43
C PRO A 118 -12.53 23.08 9.52
N PHE A 119 -12.42 22.30 10.60
CA PHE A 119 -13.33 22.39 11.74
C PHE A 119 -13.07 23.73 12.43
N ILE A 120 -13.85 24.76 12.08
CA ILE A 120 -13.80 26.06 12.72
C ILE A 120 -14.23 25.85 14.17
N ALA A 121 -13.26 25.83 15.07
CA ALA A 121 -13.52 25.82 16.50
C ALA A 121 -14.37 27.05 16.84
N ALA A 122 -15.57 26.82 17.36
CA ALA A 122 -16.44 27.91 17.79
C ALA A 122 -15.72 28.74 18.87
N PRO A 123 -15.79 30.09 18.83
CA PRO A 123 -15.19 30.92 19.85
C PRO A 123 -15.83 30.63 21.23
N PRO A 124 -15.08 30.80 22.34
CA PRO A 124 -15.59 30.54 23.68
C PRO A 124 -16.71 31.53 24.06
N GLY A 125 -17.96 31.11 23.83
CA GLY A 125 -19.16 31.84 24.21
C GLY A 125 -19.36 31.88 25.73
N TYR A 126 -19.88 33.00 26.23
CA TYR A 126 -20.11 33.22 27.65
C TYR A 126 -21.29 32.38 28.21
N LEU A 127 -21.31 32.26 29.53
CA LEU A 127 -22.22 31.44 30.34
C LEU A 127 -23.71 31.67 30.03
N ALA A 128 -24.46 30.57 29.89
CA ALA A 128 -25.90 30.50 30.10
C ALA A 128 -26.24 29.19 30.86
N PRO A 129 -27.14 29.19 31.85
CA PRO A 129 -27.34 28.04 32.73
C PRO A 129 -28.26 26.96 32.13
N SER A 130 -27.85 25.69 32.25
CA SER A 130 -28.70 24.54 31.94
C SER A 130 -29.75 24.31 33.03
N PRO A 131 -31.05 24.13 32.70
CA PRO A 131 -32.02 23.61 33.65
C PRO A 131 -31.73 22.13 33.94
N GLN A 132 -31.61 21.77 35.22
CA GLN A 132 -31.48 20.37 35.64
C GLN A 132 -32.84 19.67 35.65
N LEU A 133 -32.86 18.36 35.42
CA LEU A 133 -33.90 17.49 35.97
C LEU A 133 -33.31 16.16 36.48
N SER A 134 -33.78 15.77 37.67
CA SER A 134 -33.57 14.48 38.33
C SER A 134 -34.08 13.29 37.51
N SER A 135 -33.73 12.03 37.82
CA SER A 135 -32.59 11.47 38.58
C SER A 135 -32.55 9.95 38.37
N GLY A 136 -31.39 9.32 38.49
CA GLY A 136 -31.26 7.85 38.41
C GLY A 136 -30.14 7.37 39.32
N VAL A 137 -30.48 6.55 40.33
CA VAL A 137 -29.54 6.14 41.38
C VAL A 137 -28.79 4.86 41.00
N SER A 138 -27.51 4.85 41.39
CA SER A 138 -26.49 3.81 41.19
C SER A 138 -26.85 2.38 41.60
N VAL A 139 -26.17 1.43 40.96
CA VAL A 139 -25.50 0.31 41.66
C VAL A 139 -24.02 0.29 41.23
N SER A 140 -23.13 -0.11 42.15
CA SER A 140 -21.66 -0.05 41.98
C SER A 140 -21.07 -1.38 41.47
N GLY A 141 -19.83 -1.34 40.95
CA GLY A 141 -19.09 -2.51 40.46
C GLY A 141 -17.59 -2.23 40.24
N THR A 142 -16.80 -2.23 41.32
CA THR A 142 -15.33 -2.44 41.24
C THR A 142 -15.07 -3.95 40.98
N LEU A 143 -13.92 -4.43 40.47
CA LEU A 143 -12.49 -4.20 40.75
C LEU A 143 -11.68 -4.43 39.45
N ALA A 144 -10.67 -3.63 39.09
CA ALA A 144 -9.26 -3.73 39.51
C ALA A 144 -8.52 -5.06 39.16
N SER A 145 -7.81 -5.05 38.02
CA SER A 145 -6.47 -5.67 37.73
C SER A 145 -6.23 -7.17 38.00
N LEU A 146 -5.11 -7.83 37.65
CA LEU A 146 -3.86 -7.49 36.90
C LEU A 146 -3.82 -8.36 35.60
N SER A 147 -2.72 -8.80 34.94
CA SER A 147 -1.24 -8.66 35.01
C SER A 147 -0.64 -9.02 33.63
N MET A 148 0.64 -8.68 33.36
CA MET A 148 1.42 -9.25 32.24
C MET A 148 2.34 -10.38 32.74
N ALA A 149 2.11 -11.64 32.35
CA ALA A 149 3.01 -12.76 32.70
C ALA A 149 2.84 -14.03 31.83
N LEU A 150 3.24 -14.01 30.54
CA LEU A 150 3.25 -15.24 29.73
C LEU A 150 4.36 -15.38 28.65
N MET A 151 5.30 -14.44 28.57
CA MET A 151 6.43 -14.49 27.62
C MET A 151 7.71 -15.14 28.18
N ALA A 152 7.77 -15.44 29.48
CA ALA A 152 8.99 -15.91 30.14
C ALA A 152 9.21 -17.44 30.07
N THR A 153 8.18 -18.23 29.76
CA THR A 153 8.22 -19.70 29.84
C THR A 153 8.81 -20.38 28.60
N LEU A 154 8.70 -19.76 27.42
CA LEU A 154 9.19 -20.38 26.18
C LEU A 154 10.72 -20.42 26.09
N ILE A 155 11.41 -19.46 26.71
CA ILE A 155 12.88 -19.36 26.68
C ILE A 155 13.52 -20.51 27.46
N ALA A 156 12.94 -20.94 28.57
CA ALA A 156 13.47 -22.04 29.38
C ALA A 156 13.44 -23.40 28.65
N LEU A 157 12.42 -23.65 27.83
CA LEU A 157 12.24 -24.91 27.11
C LEU A 157 13.30 -25.16 26.01
N LEU A 158 13.96 -24.11 25.52
CA LEU A 158 15.02 -24.23 24.51
C LEU A 158 16.41 -24.61 25.08
N TRP A 159 16.56 -24.69 26.40
CA TRP A 159 17.80 -25.11 27.07
C TRP A 159 17.75 -26.56 27.61
N PHE A 160 16.64 -27.27 27.42
CA PHE A 160 16.45 -28.67 27.88
C PHE A 160 16.34 -29.70 26.73
N LEU A 161 16.67 -29.30 25.50
CA LEU A 161 16.64 -30.14 24.30
C LEU A 161 17.92 -29.97 23.43
N ALA A 162 19.04 -29.66 24.09
CA ALA A 162 20.39 -29.58 23.52
C ALA A 162 21.39 -30.23 24.48
#